data_AF-A0A1T5DYR7-F1
#
_entry.id   AF-A0A1T5DYR7-F1
#
_cell.length_a   1.000
_cell.length_b   1.000
_cell.length_c   1.000
_cell.angle_alpha   90.00
_cell.angle_beta   90.00
_cell.angle_gamma   90.00
#
_symmetry.space_group_name_H-M   'P 1'
#
loop_
_entity.id
_entity.type
_entity.pdbx_description
1 polymer ?
#
loop_
_entity_poly.entity_id
_entity_poly.type
_entity_poly.pdbx_seq_one_letter_code
_entity_poly.pdbx_strand_id
1 'polypeptide(L)'
;MMDLSFLRGQMAGDEKLVARFVSIFKTQVPAQVSQLPGLCENEDWEELSSAFHSLKTQFNYMLMTEFAEQMREMEESVDNGETAFIATRIAEFTTKFNHFWQNEFPEN
;
A
#
# COMPACT_ATOMS: atom_id res chain seq x y z
N MET A 1 -3.41 -1.86 -16.26
CA MET A 1 -2.15 -2.60 -16.46
C MET A 1 -1.04 -1.85 -15.75
N MET A 2 -0.51 -2.42 -14.66
CA MET A 2 0.60 -1.82 -13.91
C MET A 2 1.89 -1.75 -14.72
N ASP A 3 2.63 -0.65 -14.56
CA ASP A 3 3.96 -0.48 -15.14
C ASP A 3 5.03 -1.15 -14.26
N LEU A 4 5.64 -2.21 -14.77
CA LEU A 4 6.71 -2.97 -14.10
C LEU A 4 8.11 -2.52 -14.52
N SER A 5 8.25 -1.46 -15.32
CA SER A 5 9.54 -1.03 -15.87
C SER A 5 10.54 -0.69 -14.77
N PHE A 6 10.07 -0.03 -13.71
CA PHE A 6 10.91 0.27 -12.54
C PHE A 6 11.36 -1.00 -11.83
N LEU A 7 10.43 -1.91 -11.53
CA LEU A 7 10.72 -3.18 -10.88
C LEU A 7 11.72 -4.03 -11.69
N ARG A 8 11.54 -4.11 -13.01
CA ARG A 8 12.47 -4.80 -13.92
C ARG A 8 13.87 -4.21 -13.88
N GLY A 9 13.99 -2.88 -13.85
CA GLY A 9 15.26 -2.18 -13.70
C GLY A 9 15.97 -2.52 -12.39
N GLN A 10 15.22 -2.56 -11.27
CA GLN A 10 15.76 -2.91 -9.96
C GLN A 10 16.21 -4.38 -9.87
N MET A 11 15.56 -5.28 -10.61
CA MET A 11 15.88 -6.71 -10.63
C MET A 11 16.88 -7.09 -11.74
N ALA A 12 17.56 -6.12 -12.35
CA ALA A 12 18.51 -6.34 -13.45
C ALA A 12 17.94 -7.18 -14.61
N GLY A 13 16.62 -7.08 -14.86
CA GLY A 13 15.93 -7.85 -15.89
C GLY A 13 15.65 -9.32 -15.57
N ASP A 14 15.85 -9.78 -14.31
CA ASP A 14 15.48 -11.14 -13.91
C ASP A 14 13.96 -11.28 -13.79
N GLU A 15 13.33 -11.77 -14.84
CA GLU A 15 11.88 -11.96 -14.90
C GLU A 15 11.35 -12.96 -13.85
N LYS A 16 12.16 -13.90 -13.33
CA LYS A 16 11.74 -14.80 -12.25
C LYS A 16 11.63 -14.04 -10.93
N LEU A 17 12.60 -13.18 -10.64
CA LEU A 17 12.55 -12.31 -9.46
C LEU A 17 11.41 -11.29 -9.55
N VAL A 18 11.19 -10.70 -10.72
CA VAL A 18 10.04 -9.81 -10.98
C VAL A 18 8.72 -10.54 -10.71
N ALA A 19 8.53 -11.73 -11.28
CA ALA A 19 7.31 -12.52 -11.07
C ALA A 19 7.10 -12.89 -9.59
N ARG A 20 8.18 -13.26 -8.88
CA ARG A 20 8.12 -13.53 -7.44
C ARG A 20 7.73 -12.29 -6.64
N PHE A 21 8.31 -11.13 -6.96
CA PHE A 21 7.98 -9.88 -6.28
C PHE A 21 6.52 -9.50 -6.50
N VAL A 22 6.02 -9.60 -7.74
CA VAL A 22 4.61 -9.35 -8.05
C VAL A 22 3.69 -10.31 -7.28
N SER A 23 4.06 -11.59 -7.16
CA SER A 23 3.27 -12.56 -6.38
C SER A 23 3.23 -12.20 -4.89
N ILE A 24 4.36 -11.77 -4.32
CA ILE A 24 4.43 -11.33 -2.93
C ILE A 24 3.56 -10.08 -2.73
N PHE A 25 3.72 -9.09 -3.61
CA PHE A 25 2.93 -7.87 -3.60
C PHE A 25 1.43 -8.14 -3.63
N LYS A 26 0.98 -9.02 -4.53
CA LYS A 26 -0.43 -9.43 -4.64
C LYS A 26 -1.00 -10.10 -3.40
N THR A 27 -0.15 -10.68 -2.57
CA THR A 27 -0.55 -11.36 -1.34
C THR A 27 -0.49 -10.44 -0.13
N GLN A 28 0.60 -9.68 -0.01
CA GLN A 28 0.88 -8.86 1.18
C GLN A 28 0.11 -7.56 1.20
N VAL A 29 0.00 -6.84 0.07
CA VAL A 29 -0.64 -5.53 0.05
C VAL A 29 -2.10 -5.60 0.47
N PRO A 30 -2.96 -6.48 -0.09
CA PRO A 30 -4.36 -6.54 0.33
C PRO A 30 -4.51 -6.91 1.81
N ALA A 31 -3.65 -7.81 2.30
CA ALA A 31 -3.65 -8.20 3.71
C ALA A 31 -3.28 -7.02 4.63
N GLN A 32 -2.24 -6.26 4.29
CA GLN A 32 -1.84 -5.08 5.04
C GLN A 32 -2.91 -3.97 5.00
N VAL A 33 -3.49 -3.71 3.83
CA VAL A 33 -4.59 -2.73 3.69
C VAL A 33 -5.78 -3.11 4.57
N SER A 34 -6.13 -4.40 4.65
CA SER A 34 -7.23 -4.89 5.49
C SER A 34 -7.00 -4.70 7.00
N GLN A 35 -5.75 -4.52 7.44
CA GLN A 35 -5.38 -4.34 8.85
C GLN A 35 -5.45 -2.87 9.31
N LEU A 36 -5.33 -1.91 8.38
CA LEU A 36 -5.25 -0.48 8.71
C LEU A 36 -6.42 0.02 9.58
N PRO A 37 -7.70 -0.34 9.32
CA PRO A 37 -8.79 0.10 10.18
C PRO A 37 -8.64 -0.40 11.62
N GLY A 38 -8.22 -1.64 11.81
CA GLY A 38 -8.03 -2.23 13.15
C GLY A 38 -6.91 -1.56 13.93
N LEU A 39 -5.76 -1.28 13.29
CA LEU A 39 -4.65 -0.54 13.91
C LEU A 39 -5.09 0.87 14.32
N CYS A 40 -5.89 1.53 13.48
CA CYS A 40 -6.44 2.85 13.79
C CYS A 40 -7.46 2.81 14.94
N GLU A 41 -8.37 1.83 14.96
CA GLU A 41 -9.40 1.68 16.00
C GLU A 41 -8.78 1.38 17.37
N ASN A 42 -7.67 0.64 17.40
CA ASN A 42 -6.94 0.32 18.62
C ASN A 42 -5.97 1.43 19.07
N GLU A 43 -5.84 2.51 18.29
CA GLU A 43 -4.85 3.58 18.53
C GLU A 43 -3.39 3.08 18.50
N ASP A 44 -3.10 2.02 17.74
CA ASP A 44 -1.77 1.43 17.57
C ASP A 44 -0.92 2.28 16.60
N TRP A 45 -0.66 3.54 16.96
CA TRP A 45 -0.10 4.56 16.07
C TRP A 45 1.29 4.22 15.50
N GLU A 46 2.16 3.61 16.30
CA GLU A 46 3.50 3.18 15.85
C GLU A 46 3.41 2.07 14.78
N GLU A 47 2.50 1.12 14.99
CA GLU A 47 2.26 0.02 14.06
C GLU A 47 1.55 0.52 12.79
N LEU A 48 0.61 1.46 12.94
CA LEU A 48 -0.07 2.10 11.83
C LEU A 48 0.90 2.91 10.95
N SER A 49 1.80 3.69 11.55
CA SER A 49 2.85 4.41 10.82
C SER A 49 3.78 3.44 10.08
N SER A 50 4.20 2.36 10.76
CA SER A 50 5.02 1.30 10.15
C SER A 50 4.31 0.62 8.97
N ALA A 51 3.00 0.39 9.08
CA ALA A 51 2.19 -0.17 8.01
C ALA A 51 2.12 0.79 6.80
N PHE A 52 1.88 2.09 7.03
CA PHE A 52 1.91 3.09 5.96
C PHE A 52 3.28 3.16 5.27
N HIS A 53 4.38 3.16 6.03
CA HIS A 53 5.74 3.15 5.49
C HIS A 53 5.99 1.94 4.57
N SER A 54 5.57 0.77 5.02
CA SER A 54 5.71 -0.49 4.28
C SER A 54 4.91 -0.44 2.97
N LEU A 55 3.63 -0.05 3.05
CA LEU A 55 2.75 0.07 1.89
C LEU A 55 3.27 1.11 0.88
N LYS A 56 3.71 2.28 1.36
CA LYS A 56 4.35 3.33 0.54
C LYS A 56 5.48 2.75 -0.31
N THR A 57 6.37 1.99 0.32
CA THR A 57 7.52 1.37 -0.33
C THR A 57 7.08 0.37 -1.40
N GLN A 58 6.13 -0.49 -1.07
CA GLN A 58 5.60 -1.49 -1.99
C GLN A 58 4.90 -0.85 -3.21
N PHE A 59 4.11 0.21 -2.99
CA PHE A 59 3.49 0.96 -4.07
C PHE A 59 4.51 1.66 -4.98
N ASN A 60 5.58 2.23 -4.42
CA ASN A 60 6.66 2.83 -5.21
C ASN A 60 7.35 1.82 -6.13
N TYR A 61 7.60 0.59 -5.65
CA TYR A 61 8.17 -0.47 -6.50
C TYR A 61 7.29 -0.83 -7.70
N MET A 62 5.98 -0.64 -7.58
CA MET A 62 4.98 -0.93 -8.62
C MET A 62 4.55 0.32 -9.39
N LEU A 63 5.22 1.46 -9.20
CA LEU A 63 4.86 2.76 -9.79
C LEU A 63 3.41 3.20 -9.50
N MET A 64 2.85 2.75 -8.38
CA MET A 64 1.52 3.14 -7.89
C MET A 64 1.61 4.45 -7.10
N THR A 65 2.09 5.50 -7.76
CA THR A 65 2.51 6.77 -7.12
C THR A 65 1.39 7.45 -6.34
N GLU A 66 0.15 7.41 -6.84
CA GLU A 66 -1.00 7.99 -6.15
C GLU A 66 -1.33 7.29 -4.82
N PHE A 67 -1.16 5.97 -4.76
CA PHE A 67 -1.34 5.22 -3.52
C PHE A 67 -0.14 5.39 -2.58
N ALA A 68 1.08 5.43 -3.12
CA ALA A 68 2.28 5.71 -2.34
C ALA A 68 2.19 7.08 -1.65
N GLU A 69 1.68 8.10 -2.35
CA GLU A 69 1.52 9.45 -1.81
C GLU A 69 0.47 9.50 -0.69
N GLN A 70 -0.67 8.83 -0.86
CA GLN A 70 -1.67 8.71 0.21
C GLN A 70 -1.09 8.04 1.46
N MET A 71 -0.23 7.03 1.31
CA MET A 71 0.46 6.41 2.45
C MET A 71 1.42 7.39 3.12
N ARG A 72 2.21 8.13 2.33
CA ARG A 72 3.16 9.14 2.86
C ARG A 72 2.44 10.20 3.68
N GLU A 73 1.35 10.76 3.17
CA GLU A 73 0.61 11.81 3.87
C GLU A 73 -0.07 11.30 5.15
N MET A 74 -0.50 10.03 5.17
CA MET A 74 -1.08 9.41 6.36
C MET A 74 -0.02 9.04 7.41
N GLU A 75 1.13 8.52 6.99
CA GLU A 75 2.33 8.29 7.82
C GLU A 75 2.75 9.59 8.50
N GLU A 76 2.92 10.67 7.75
CA GLU A 76 3.29 11.99 8.29
C GLU A 76 2.25 12.54 9.28
N SER A 77 0.95 12.33 9.01
CA SER A 77 -0.11 12.75 9.93
C SER A 77 -0.02 12.00 11.26
N VAL A 78 0.18 10.68 11.21
CA VAL A 78 0.31 9.85 12.43
C VAL A 78 1.58 10.20 13.20
N ASP A 79 2.71 10.36 12.52
CA ASP A 79 4.00 10.70 13.14
C ASP A 79 3.97 12.07 13.83
N ASN A 80 3.18 13.01 13.30
CA ASN A 80 2.98 14.34 13.90
C ASN A 80 1.87 14.37 14.98
N GLY A 81 1.17 13.26 15.22
CA GLY A 81 0.05 13.18 16.16
C GLY A 81 -1.26 13.81 15.63
N GLU A 82 -1.35 14.08 14.34
CA GLU A 82 -2.51 14.65 13.65
C GLU A 82 -3.55 13.57 13.28
N THR A 83 -4.03 12.83 14.28
CA THR A 83 -4.85 11.62 14.07
C THR A 83 -6.35 11.88 13.90
N ALA A 84 -6.81 13.13 14.04
CA ALA A 84 -8.24 13.46 14.10
C ALA A 84 -9.06 13.01 12.88
N PHE A 85 -8.43 12.92 11.70
CA PHE A 85 -9.08 12.51 10.45
C PHE A 85 -8.52 11.21 9.88
N ILE A 86 -7.62 10.52 10.59
CA ILE A 86 -6.91 9.36 10.03
C ILE A 86 -7.87 8.21 9.71
N ALA A 87 -8.88 7.98 10.55
CA ALA A 87 -9.91 6.97 10.32
C ALA A 87 -10.70 7.22 9.01
N THR A 88 -11.10 8.47 8.76
CA THR A 88 -11.78 8.85 7.52
C THR A 88 -10.90 8.62 6.30
N ARG A 89 -9.63 9.03 6.38
CA ARG A 89 -8.65 8.86 5.29
C ARG A 89 -8.39 7.37 4.99
N ILE A 90 -8.29 6.53 6.02
CA ILE A 90 -8.15 5.07 5.88
C ILE A 90 -9.39 4.49 5.18
N ALA A 91 -10.60 4.92 5.55
CA ALA A 91 -11.84 4.42 4.95
C ALA A 91 -11.95 4.79 3.46
N GLU A 92 -11.63 6.05 3.11
CA GLU A 92 -11.58 6.54 1.73
C GLU A 92 -10.54 5.79 0.90
N PHE A 93 -9.31 5.67 1.44
CA PHE A 93 -8.24 4.91 0.81
C PHE A 93 -8.63 3.44 0.58
N THR A 94 -9.17 2.77 1.60
CA THR A 94 -9.54 1.34 1.51
C THR A 94 -10.61 1.11 0.45
N THR A 95 -11.61 2.01 0.38
CA THR A 95 -12.65 1.95 -0.67
C THR A 95 -12.05 2.09 -2.06
N LYS A 96 -11.19 3.10 -2.25
CA LYS A 96 -10.50 3.34 -3.53
C LYS A 96 -9.59 2.18 -3.92
N PHE A 97 -8.82 1.67 -2.96
CA PHE A 97 -7.90 0.54 -3.16
C PHE A 97 -8.68 -0.71 -3.57
N ASN A 98 -9.77 -1.05 -2.88
CA ASN A 98 -10.58 -2.23 -3.22
C ASN A 98 -11.17 -2.13 -4.62
N HIS A 99 -11.68 -0.96 -5.01
CA HIS A 99 -12.19 -0.75 -6.36
C HIS A 99 -11.09 -0.90 -7.42
N PHE A 100 -9.92 -0.29 -7.19
CA PHE A 100 -8.76 -0.46 -8.07
C PHE A 100 -8.34 -1.93 -8.17
N TRP A 101 -8.26 -2.61 -7.03
CA TRP A 101 -7.74 -3.97 -6.94
C TRP A 101 -8.62 -4.98 -7.68
N GLN A 102 -9.95 -4.88 -7.53
CA GLN A 102 -10.90 -5.73 -8.26
C GLN A 102 -10.82 -5.54 -9.77
N ASN A 103 -10.53 -4.33 -10.24
CA ASN A 103 -10.41 -4.04 -11.67
C ASN A 103 -9.07 -4.52 -12.27
N GLU A 104 -7.96 -4.36 -11.54
CA GLU A 104 -6.63 -4.76 -12.04
C GLU A 104 -6.32 -6.25 -11.81
N PHE A 105 -6.90 -6.86 -10.78
CA PHE A 105 -6.72 -8.27 -10.42
C PHE A 105 -8.07 -8.94 -10.16
N PRO A 106 -8.89 -9.15 -11.20
CA PRO A 106 -10.12 -9.89 -11.04
C PRO A 106 -9.81 -11.30 -10.51
N GLU A 107 -10.55 -11.73 -9.49
CA GLU A 107 -10.59 -13.15 -9.10
C GLU A 107 -11.14 -13.92 -10.30
N ASN A 108 -10.32 -14.79 -10.90
CA ASN A 108 -10.75 -15.73 -11.94
C ASN A 108 -11.49 -16.91 -11.34
#